data_AF-A0A268TN00-F1
#
_entry.id   AF-A0A268TN00-F1
#
_cell.length_a   1.000
_cell.length_b   1.000
_cell.length_c   1.000
_cell.angle_alpha   90.00
_cell.angle_beta   90.00
_cell.angle_gamma   90.00
#
_symmetry.space_group_name_H-M   'P 1'
#
loop_
_entity.id
_entity.type
_entity.pdbx_description
1 polymer ?
#
loop_
_entity_poly.entity_id
_entity_poly.type
_entity_poly.pdbx_seq_one_letter_code
_entity_poly.pdbx_strand_id
1 'polypeptide(L)'
;MQDIELESKKDTFESPPPPINNLSQKDIDKMKIAILYIATGRYDVFFEDFYKSMEKFFIKDASKHYFVWTDSKKIETNGNITKIYQEKLGWPYDTLLRYDMFWKIKDELSNFDYIFFFNANMVVKQEIFKDEFLPDTKSGLVGCLHPGFIKIGLDLKIYPSRNAKKFTYDKNPKSLAFIEEGRGSAYYAGGLNGGSKDAYLKLIKTLKDNIQTDMDNGVTALWHDESHINKYFLDKEIKALSSMFLKPEGWYFNIDKAFVMDEECMQDGLKRKEFTENLCSKATLIPRDLLIKLLEKQYGFKNYESRYHFMKDAINDYFDLEKHTKILLLDKANPKYGGHAYLRGEKRFKSISIEYRFKSIKTLKKIASSIKAKLKRFKSLR
;
A
#
# COMPACT_ATOMS: atom_id res chain seq x y z
N MET A 1 -24.25 -39.64 -27.58
CA MET A 1 -22.79 -39.45 -27.67
C MET A 1 -22.54 -38.52 -28.84
N GLN A 2 -22.26 -37.26 -28.54
CA GLN A 2 -21.70 -36.31 -29.51
C GLN A 2 -20.40 -35.85 -28.88
N ASP A 3 -19.30 -36.27 -29.50
CA ASP A 3 -17.94 -35.91 -29.15
C ASP A 3 -17.74 -34.42 -29.43
N ILE A 4 -17.42 -33.65 -28.39
CA ILE A 4 -16.93 -32.29 -28.52
C ILE A 4 -15.40 -32.41 -28.50
N GLU A 5 -14.79 -32.35 -29.69
CA GLU A 5 -13.36 -32.09 -29.83
C GLU A 5 -13.04 -30.75 -29.14
N LEU A 6 -12.40 -30.82 -27.98
CA LEU A 6 -11.67 -29.68 -27.43
C LEU A 6 -10.44 -29.46 -28.31
N GLU A 7 -10.55 -28.54 -29.26
CA GLU A 7 -9.38 -27.97 -29.93
C GLU A 7 -8.39 -27.46 -28.87
N SER A 8 -7.25 -28.14 -28.78
CA SER A 8 -6.09 -27.71 -28.01
C SER A 8 -5.63 -26.34 -28.56
N LYS A 9 -6.00 -25.26 -27.87
CA LYS A 9 -5.35 -23.96 -28.07
C LYS A 9 -3.87 -24.14 -27.72
N LYS A 10 -3.06 -24.21 -28.77
CA LYS A 10 -1.60 -24.15 -28.69
C LYS A 10 -1.21 -22.96 -27.82
N ASP A 11 -0.42 -23.22 -26.79
CA ASP A 11 0.34 -22.21 -26.06
C ASP A 11 1.19 -21.40 -27.05
N THR A 12 0.69 -20.26 -27.49
CA THR A 12 1.52 -19.26 -28.16
C THR A 12 2.28 -18.54 -27.06
N PHE A 13 3.43 -19.12 -26.69
CA PHE A 13 4.44 -18.46 -25.88
C PHE A 13 4.87 -17.19 -26.61
N GLU A 14 4.42 -16.04 -26.13
CA GLU A 14 5.03 -14.77 -26.50
C GLU A 14 6.48 -14.75 -26.02
N SER A 15 7.35 -14.21 -26.86
CA SER A 15 8.80 -14.23 -26.73
C SER A 15 9.28 -13.79 -25.34
N PRO A 16 10.39 -14.36 -24.83
CA PRO A 16 11.02 -13.89 -23.60
C PRO A 16 11.30 -12.37 -23.68
N PRO A 17 11.21 -11.63 -22.56
CA PRO A 17 11.48 -10.21 -22.57
C PRO A 17 12.86 -9.94 -23.18
N PRO A 18 13.03 -8.84 -23.93
CA PRO A 18 14.31 -8.52 -24.54
C PRO A 18 15.40 -8.47 -23.45
N PRO A 19 16.63 -8.95 -23.74
CA PRO A 19 17.71 -8.95 -22.77
C PRO A 19 17.93 -7.53 -22.22
N ILE A 20 18.18 -7.45 -20.90
CA ILE A 20 18.43 -6.18 -20.20
C ILE A 20 19.62 -5.50 -20.88
N ASN A 21 19.36 -4.49 -21.72
CA ASN A 21 20.41 -3.76 -22.42
C ASN A 21 21.28 -3.01 -21.39
N ASN A 22 22.52 -3.51 -21.25
CA ASN A 22 23.72 -2.93 -20.65
C ASN A 22 23.50 -1.77 -19.67
N LEU A 23 23.43 -2.14 -18.38
CA LEU A 23 23.70 -1.24 -17.26
C LEU A 23 25.00 -0.47 -17.52
N SER A 24 25.01 0.83 -17.23
CA SER A 24 26.23 1.63 -17.37
C SER A 24 27.34 1.11 -16.43
N GLN A 25 28.62 1.27 -16.79
CA GLN A 25 29.75 0.84 -15.94
C GLN A 25 29.68 1.41 -14.50
N LYS A 26 28.95 2.53 -14.31
CA LYS A 26 28.71 3.21 -13.03
C LYS A 26 27.65 2.52 -12.14
N ASP A 27 26.95 1.51 -12.67
CA ASP A 27 25.87 0.77 -12.02
C ASP A 27 26.24 -0.69 -11.70
N ILE A 28 27.45 -1.13 -12.06
CA ILE A 28 27.93 -2.49 -11.79
C ILE A 28 28.12 -2.73 -10.28
N ASP A 29 28.57 -1.71 -9.54
CA ASP A 29 28.85 -1.80 -8.10
C ASP A 29 27.66 -1.37 -7.22
N LYS A 30 26.53 -0.97 -7.82
CA LYS A 30 25.35 -0.55 -7.07
C LYS A 30 24.44 -1.73 -6.81
N MET A 31 23.88 -1.74 -5.60
CA MET A 31 22.74 -2.57 -5.24
C MET A 31 21.62 -2.45 -6.29
N LYS A 32 21.13 -3.59 -6.77
CA LYS A 32 20.12 -3.71 -7.83
C LYS A 32 18.78 -4.12 -7.22
N ILE A 33 17.75 -3.35 -7.54
CA ILE A 33 16.38 -3.57 -7.06
C ILE A 33 15.45 -3.77 -8.25
N ALA A 34 14.79 -4.94 -8.32
CA ALA A 34 13.70 -5.18 -9.25
C ALA A 34 12.39 -4.65 -8.66
N ILE A 35 11.70 -3.82 -9.43
CA ILE A 35 10.39 -3.27 -9.11
C ILE A 35 9.34 -3.97 -9.97
N LEU A 36 8.47 -4.73 -9.32
CA LEU A 36 7.38 -5.45 -9.98
C LEU A 36 6.12 -4.60 -9.96
N TYR A 37 5.53 -4.35 -11.12
CA TYR A 37 4.40 -3.45 -11.27
C TYR A 37 3.40 -3.95 -12.31
N ILE A 38 2.12 -4.01 -11.95
CA ILE A 38 1.04 -4.49 -12.83
C ILE A 38 0.11 -3.33 -13.15
N ALA A 39 -0.12 -3.08 -14.44
CA ALA A 39 -0.99 -2.02 -14.93
C ALA A 39 -1.74 -2.43 -16.21
N THR A 40 -2.57 -3.47 -16.09
CA THR A 40 -3.46 -3.92 -17.18
C THR A 40 -4.72 -3.04 -17.28
N GLY A 41 -5.31 -2.97 -18.46
CA GLY A 41 -6.49 -2.17 -18.77
C GLY A 41 -6.25 -0.67 -18.54
N ARG A 42 -7.02 -0.08 -17.62
CA ARG A 42 -7.00 1.38 -17.36
C ARG A 42 -6.11 1.79 -16.20
N TYR A 43 -5.36 0.84 -15.63
CA TYR A 43 -4.43 1.10 -14.53
C TYR A 43 -3.10 1.71 -15.00
N ASP A 44 -2.86 1.78 -16.31
CA ASP A 44 -1.73 2.49 -16.92
C ASP A 44 -1.64 3.96 -16.50
N VAL A 45 -2.78 4.57 -16.18
CA VAL A 45 -2.90 5.97 -15.73
C VAL A 45 -2.07 6.30 -14.48
N PHE A 46 -1.71 5.31 -13.67
CA PHE A 46 -0.94 5.52 -12.44
C PHE A 46 0.58 5.45 -12.64
N PHE A 47 1.04 4.83 -13.72
CA PHE A 47 2.46 4.44 -13.86
C PHE A 47 3.41 5.64 -13.89
N GLU A 48 3.05 6.72 -14.57
CA GLU A 48 3.94 7.87 -14.72
C GLU A 48 4.21 8.58 -13.38
N ASP A 49 3.16 8.82 -12.58
CA ASP A 49 3.28 9.43 -11.25
C ASP A 49 4.06 8.49 -10.29
N PHE A 50 3.80 7.17 -10.37
CA PHE A 50 4.54 6.15 -9.61
C PHE A 50 6.03 6.17 -9.96
N TYR A 51 6.38 5.96 -11.24
CA TYR A 51 7.76 5.89 -11.73
C TYR A 51 8.57 7.13 -11.35
N LYS A 52 8.02 8.34 -11.62
CA LYS A 52 8.69 9.61 -11.28
C LYS A 52 8.92 9.73 -9.77
N SER A 53 7.99 9.27 -8.95
CA SER A 53 8.13 9.32 -7.50
C SER A 53 9.16 8.33 -6.97
N MET A 54 9.21 7.12 -7.53
CA MET A 54 10.19 6.09 -7.20
C MET A 54 11.61 6.56 -7.54
N GLU A 55 11.84 7.05 -8.76
CA GLU A 55 13.15 7.57 -9.16
C GLU A 55 13.61 8.75 -8.29
N LYS A 56 12.68 9.60 -7.86
CA LYS A 56 13.00 10.78 -7.06
C LYS A 56 13.32 10.46 -5.59
N PHE A 57 12.63 9.49 -5.00
CA PHE A 57 12.58 9.34 -3.54
C PHE A 57 12.94 7.96 -3.03
N PHE A 58 12.77 6.91 -3.83
CA PHE A 58 12.95 5.53 -3.37
C PHE A 58 14.39 5.09 -3.57
N ILE A 59 15.13 4.92 -2.47
CA ILE A 59 16.48 4.36 -2.41
C ILE A 59 17.34 4.90 -3.57
N LYS A 60 17.62 6.20 -3.54
CA LYS A 60 18.20 6.95 -4.67
C LYS A 60 19.55 6.41 -5.13
N ASP A 61 20.28 5.76 -4.24
CA ASP A 61 21.59 5.18 -4.45
C ASP A 61 21.56 3.72 -4.93
N ALA A 62 20.37 3.13 -5.13
CA ALA A 62 20.20 1.83 -5.78
C ALA A 62 19.88 1.97 -7.27
N SER A 63 20.41 1.04 -8.06
CA SER A 63 19.98 0.82 -9.45
C SER A 63 18.62 0.13 -9.43
N LYS A 64 17.61 0.73 -10.05
CA LYS A 64 16.24 0.24 -10.07
C LYS A 64 15.88 -0.19 -11.48
N HIS A 65 15.26 -1.36 -11.63
CA HIS A 65 14.69 -1.82 -12.89
C HIS A 65 13.22 -2.17 -12.72
N TYR A 66 12.37 -1.67 -13.60
CA TYR A 66 10.92 -1.82 -13.53
C TYR A 66 10.45 -2.88 -14.51
N PHE A 67 9.88 -3.96 -13.98
CA PHE A 67 9.18 -4.97 -14.76
C PHE A 67 7.69 -4.65 -14.72
N VAL A 68 7.15 -4.25 -15.88
CA VAL A 68 5.80 -3.70 -16.00
C VAL A 68 4.92 -4.63 -16.83
N TRP A 69 4.01 -5.34 -16.16
CA TRP A 69 2.99 -6.16 -16.82
C TRP A 69 1.81 -5.29 -17.27
N THR A 70 1.61 -5.16 -18.58
CA THR A 70 0.58 -4.27 -19.14
C THR A 70 0.20 -4.63 -20.57
N ASP A 71 -1.05 -4.33 -20.93
CA ASP A 71 -1.61 -4.33 -22.29
C ASP A 71 -1.61 -2.92 -22.91
N SER A 72 -1.13 -1.90 -22.18
CA SER A 72 -1.14 -0.51 -22.64
C SER A 72 -0.10 -0.27 -23.74
N LYS A 73 -0.51 0.49 -24.77
CA LYS A 73 0.38 1.02 -25.82
C LYS A 73 1.14 2.29 -25.41
N LYS A 74 0.87 2.82 -24.20
CA LYS A 74 1.51 4.05 -23.70
C LYS A 74 2.79 3.76 -22.92
N ILE A 75 2.90 2.56 -22.37
CA ILE A 75 4.06 2.10 -21.62
C ILE A 75 4.87 1.23 -22.56
N GLU A 76 6.12 1.61 -22.79
CA GLU A 76 7.04 0.89 -23.66
C GLU A 76 8.34 0.59 -22.92
N THR A 77 9.04 -0.45 -23.37
CA THR A 77 10.39 -0.76 -22.89
C THR A 77 11.30 0.43 -23.20
N ASN A 78 11.91 1.02 -22.16
CA ASN A 78 12.79 2.17 -22.31
C ASN A 78 13.68 2.31 -21.08
N GLY A 79 15.00 2.40 -21.30
CA GLY A 79 15.98 2.54 -20.23
C GLY A 79 15.87 1.39 -19.22
N ASN A 80 15.54 1.72 -17.97
CA ASN A 80 15.37 0.76 -16.88
C ASN A 80 13.94 0.22 -16.75
N ILE A 81 13.13 0.29 -17.81
CA ILE A 81 11.76 -0.25 -17.85
C ILE A 81 11.72 -1.40 -18.87
N THR A 82 11.31 -2.58 -18.43
CA THR A 82 10.93 -3.70 -19.28
C THR A 82 9.42 -3.85 -19.28
N LYS A 83 8.79 -3.63 -20.43
CA LYS A 83 7.39 -3.97 -20.66
C LYS A 83 7.27 -5.47 -20.86
N ILE A 84 6.35 -6.09 -20.12
CA ILE A 84 5.93 -7.47 -20.30
C ILE A 84 4.46 -7.42 -20.71
N TYR A 85 4.14 -7.95 -21.88
CA TYR A 85 2.76 -7.98 -22.31
C TYR A 85 1.96 -8.87 -21.36
N GLN A 86 0.84 -8.34 -20.88
CA GLN A 86 -0.09 -9.07 -20.04
C GLN A 86 -1.48 -8.55 -20.34
N GLU A 87 -2.33 -9.40 -20.90
CA GLU A 87 -3.72 -9.07 -21.09
C GLU A 87 -4.44 -8.92 -19.74
N LYS A 88 -5.54 -8.16 -19.76
CA LYS A 88 -6.42 -8.03 -18.60
C LYS A 88 -7.25 -9.30 -18.43
N LEU A 89 -7.04 -10.01 -17.32
CA LEU A 89 -7.72 -11.24 -16.95
C LEU A 89 -9.07 -10.98 -16.25
N GLY A 90 -9.28 -9.76 -15.74
CA GLY A 90 -10.47 -9.39 -15.00
C GLY A 90 -10.37 -9.72 -13.51
N TRP A 91 -11.28 -9.14 -12.72
CA TRP A 91 -11.30 -9.37 -11.28
C TRP A 91 -11.88 -10.75 -10.94
N PRO A 92 -11.27 -11.56 -10.06
CA PRO A 92 -10.06 -11.26 -9.26
C PRO A 92 -8.73 -11.76 -9.86
N TYR A 93 -8.73 -12.37 -11.04
CA TYR A 93 -7.53 -12.98 -11.64
C TYR A 93 -6.38 -12.01 -11.91
N ASP A 94 -6.69 -10.74 -12.25
CA ASP A 94 -5.71 -9.65 -12.38
C ASP A 94 -4.86 -9.46 -11.10
N THR A 95 -5.42 -9.78 -9.93
CA THR A 95 -4.74 -9.66 -8.63
C THR A 95 -4.18 -11.00 -8.16
N LEU A 96 -4.97 -12.06 -8.29
CA LEU A 96 -4.68 -13.38 -7.76
C LEU A 96 -3.48 -14.04 -8.45
N LEU A 97 -3.35 -13.90 -9.78
CA LEU A 97 -2.35 -14.59 -10.58
C LEU A 97 -1.00 -13.86 -10.68
N ARG A 98 -0.80 -12.77 -9.92
CA ARG A 98 0.45 -11.99 -9.97
C ARG A 98 1.70 -12.81 -9.69
N TYR A 99 1.62 -13.80 -8.79
CA TYR A 99 2.79 -14.62 -8.44
C TYR A 99 3.19 -15.57 -9.57
N ASP A 100 2.22 -16.02 -10.38
CA ASP A 100 2.50 -16.73 -11.64
C ASP A 100 3.18 -15.80 -12.65
N MET A 101 2.66 -14.59 -12.82
CA MET A 101 3.25 -13.57 -13.70
C MET A 101 4.72 -13.28 -13.31
N PHE A 102 5.01 -13.14 -12.02
CA PHE A 102 6.37 -12.89 -11.54
C PHE A 102 7.28 -14.10 -11.72
N TRP A 103 6.77 -15.32 -11.50
CA TRP A 103 7.55 -16.54 -11.64
C TRP A 103 8.00 -16.81 -13.09
N LYS A 104 7.22 -16.36 -14.08
CA LYS A 104 7.56 -16.49 -15.50
C LYS A 104 8.90 -15.82 -15.88
N ILE A 105 9.33 -14.80 -15.13
CA ILE A 105 10.61 -14.09 -15.34
C ILE A 105 11.62 -14.32 -14.21
N LYS A 106 11.51 -15.44 -13.48
CA LYS A 106 12.36 -15.74 -12.32
C LYS A 106 13.86 -15.67 -12.63
N ASP A 107 14.25 -16.00 -13.86
CA ASP A 107 15.65 -16.07 -14.28
C ASP A 107 16.21 -14.65 -14.46
N GLU A 108 15.42 -13.72 -15.00
CA GLU A 108 15.73 -12.30 -15.05
C GLU A 108 15.80 -11.69 -13.65
N LEU A 109 14.81 -12.00 -12.80
CA LEU A 109 14.75 -11.54 -11.41
C LEU A 109 15.93 -12.04 -10.58
N SER A 110 16.52 -13.19 -10.95
CA SER A 110 17.68 -13.75 -10.24
C SER A 110 18.96 -12.92 -10.35
N ASN A 111 18.97 -11.91 -11.23
CA ASN A 111 20.09 -10.98 -11.43
C ASN A 111 20.05 -9.76 -10.50
N PHE A 112 19.07 -9.67 -9.59
CA PHE A 112 18.89 -8.55 -8.66
C PHE A 112 19.24 -8.95 -7.23
N ASP A 113 19.52 -7.96 -6.38
CA ASP A 113 19.76 -8.20 -4.95
C ASP A 113 18.45 -8.26 -4.17
N TYR A 114 17.51 -7.37 -4.54
CA TYR A 114 16.19 -7.28 -3.93
C TYR A 114 15.09 -7.18 -4.97
N ILE A 115 13.91 -7.69 -4.61
CA ILE A 115 12.73 -7.70 -5.46
C ILE A 115 11.55 -7.18 -4.63
N PHE A 116 10.81 -6.20 -5.15
CA PHE A 116 9.66 -5.61 -4.48
C PHE A 116 8.49 -5.41 -5.43
N PHE A 117 7.30 -5.75 -4.96
CA PHE A 117 6.04 -5.47 -5.62
C PHE A 117 5.37 -4.21 -5.04
N PHE A 118 4.85 -3.36 -5.93
CA PHE A 118 4.04 -2.20 -5.58
C PHE A 118 2.72 -2.23 -6.35
N ASN A 119 1.61 -2.04 -5.64
CA ASN A 119 0.29 -1.86 -6.27
C ASN A 119 0.27 -0.62 -7.16
N ALA A 120 -0.53 -0.66 -8.22
CA ALA A 120 -0.53 0.37 -9.27
C ALA A 120 -0.72 1.79 -8.75
N ASN A 121 -1.62 1.99 -7.80
CA ASN A 121 -2.03 3.32 -7.34
C ASN A 121 -1.14 3.89 -6.20
N MET A 122 0.13 3.51 -6.12
CA MET A 122 1.06 4.04 -5.12
C MET A 122 1.86 5.23 -5.65
N VAL A 123 2.18 6.18 -4.77
CA VAL A 123 3.08 7.30 -5.06
C VAL A 123 3.97 7.57 -3.85
N VAL A 124 5.28 7.61 -4.06
CA VAL A 124 6.24 7.97 -3.02
C VAL A 124 6.21 9.48 -2.78
N LYS A 125 6.04 9.88 -1.52
CA LYS A 125 5.87 11.29 -1.13
C LYS A 125 7.13 11.90 -0.54
N GLN A 126 8.01 11.07 0.00
CA GLN A 126 9.20 11.48 0.73
C GLN A 126 10.32 10.49 0.51
N GLU A 127 11.56 10.93 0.77
CA GLU A 127 12.74 10.08 0.67
C GLU A 127 12.61 8.83 1.56
N ILE A 128 12.95 7.69 0.95
CA ILE A 128 13.00 6.37 1.57
C ILE A 128 14.44 5.86 1.49
N PHE A 129 15.06 5.67 2.64
CA PHE A 129 16.41 5.15 2.81
C PHE A 129 16.44 3.61 2.84
N LYS A 130 17.65 3.04 2.73
CA LYS A 130 17.86 1.59 2.69
C LYS A 130 17.49 0.90 4.01
N ASP A 131 17.94 1.47 5.13
CA ASP A 131 17.73 0.97 6.49
C ASP A 131 16.27 0.98 6.94
N GLU A 132 15.47 1.93 6.44
CA GLU A 132 14.03 1.96 6.73
C GLU A 132 13.25 0.90 5.94
N PHE A 133 13.71 0.48 4.75
CA PHE A 133 12.90 -0.30 3.81
C PHE A 133 13.39 -1.72 3.53
N LEU A 134 14.71 -1.92 3.39
CA LEU A 134 15.28 -3.23 3.03
C LEU A 134 15.11 -4.24 4.17
N PRO A 135 15.09 -5.55 3.86
CA PRO A 135 14.99 -6.56 4.90
C PRO A 135 16.24 -6.56 5.79
N ASP A 136 16.01 -6.58 7.10
CA ASP A 136 17.03 -6.67 8.16
C ASP A 136 16.77 -7.87 9.10
N THR A 137 15.86 -8.77 8.71
CA THR A 137 15.43 -9.94 9.47
C THR A 137 15.92 -11.24 8.85
N LYS A 138 15.94 -12.33 9.61
CA LYS A 138 16.41 -13.64 9.14
C LYS A 138 15.62 -14.19 7.96
N SER A 139 14.35 -13.81 7.81
CA SER A 139 13.53 -14.29 6.70
C SER A 139 13.97 -13.70 5.36
N GLY A 140 14.67 -12.56 5.37
CA GLY A 140 14.98 -11.80 4.16
C GLY A 140 13.75 -11.20 3.48
N LEU A 141 12.59 -11.15 4.15
CA LEU A 141 11.30 -10.71 3.60
C LEU A 141 10.83 -9.40 4.22
N VAL A 142 10.13 -8.62 3.42
CA VAL A 142 9.50 -7.35 3.78
C VAL A 142 8.01 -7.42 3.49
N GLY A 143 7.21 -6.95 4.44
CA GLY A 143 5.77 -6.81 4.28
C GLY A 143 5.29 -5.51 4.92
N CYS A 144 4.30 -4.86 4.32
CA CYS A 144 3.71 -3.65 4.89
C CYS A 144 2.50 -3.98 5.76
N LEU A 145 2.42 -3.40 6.96
CA LEU A 145 1.24 -3.51 7.81
C LEU A 145 0.03 -2.88 7.12
N HIS A 146 -1.09 -3.62 7.09
CA HIS A 146 -2.30 -3.14 6.43
C HIS A 146 -2.96 -2.01 7.25
N PRO A 147 -3.27 -0.85 6.63
CA PRO A 147 -3.81 0.34 7.32
C PRO A 147 -5.09 0.10 8.12
N GLY A 148 -5.92 -0.86 7.69
CA GLY A 148 -7.16 -1.23 8.39
C GLY A 148 -6.96 -1.98 9.71
N PHE A 149 -5.74 -2.47 9.98
CA PHE A 149 -5.46 -3.37 11.10
C PHE A 149 -4.32 -2.86 11.99
N ILE A 150 -4.10 -1.56 12.03
CA ILE A 150 -3.10 -0.91 12.88
C ILE A 150 -3.75 0.08 13.86
N LYS A 151 -2.95 0.59 14.80
CA LYS A 151 -3.27 1.74 15.64
C LYS A 151 -2.05 2.61 15.92
N ILE A 152 -2.28 3.90 16.19
CA ILE A 152 -1.29 4.83 16.73
C ILE A 152 -1.25 4.66 18.26
N GLY A 153 -0.07 4.34 18.80
CA GLY A 153 0.18 4.20 20.22
C GLY A 153 0.36 5.55 20.94
N LEU A 154 0.47 5.50 22.27
CA LEU A 154 0.71 6.68 23.10
C LEU A 154 2.06 7.35 22.80
N ASP A 155 3.02 6.59 22.30
CA ASP A 155 4.33 7.04 21.84
C ASP A 155 4.32 7.47 20.36
N LEU A 156 3.14 7.68 19.78
CA LEU A 156 2.92 8.08 18.38
C LEU A 156 3.56 7.13 17.34
N LYS A 157 3.83 5.88 17.71
CA LYS A 157 4.25 4.84 16.77
C LYS A 157 3.06 4.04 16.28
N ILE A 158 3.21 3.44 15.11
CA ILE A 158 2.19 2.57 14.51
C ILE A 158 2.46 1.13 14.93
N TYR A 159 1.43 0.51 15.48
CA TYR A 159 1.46 -0.89 15.90
C TYR A 159 0.38 -1.70 15.18
N PRO A 160 0.64 -2.99 14.89
CA PRO A 160 -0.43 -3.89 14.51
C PRO A 160 -1.48 -3.98 15.62
N SER A 161 -2.73 -4.21 15.23
CA SER A 161 -3.81 -4.53 16.16
C SER A 161 -3.43 -5.78 16.95
N ARG A 162 -3.49 -5.71 18.28
CA ARG A 162 -3.20 -6.84 19.17
C ARG A 162 -4.33 -7.88 19.22
N ASN A 163 -5.45 -7.63 18.53
CA ASN A 163 -6.56 -8.56 18.46
C ASN A 163 -6.55 -9.26 17.11
N ALA A 164 -5.91 -10.44 17.07
CA ALA A 164 -5.83 -11.27 15.88
C ALA A 164 -7.20 -11.69 15.34
N LYS A 165 -8.25 -11.75 16.19
CA LYS A 165 -9.62 -12.07 15.75
C LYS A 165 -10.23 -11.00 14.83
N LYS A 166 -9.68 -9.78 14.85
CA LYS A 166 -10.10 -8.71 13.93
C LYS A 166 -9.49 -8.86 12.55
N PHE A 167 -8.39 -9.60 12.41
CA PHE A 167 -7.75 -9.81 11.13
C PHE A 167 -8.66 -10.64 10.23
N THR A 168 -8.77 -10.23 8.97
CA THR A 168 -9.59 -10.91 7.98
C THR A 168 -8.80 -11.98 7.25
N TYR A 169 -8.11 -12.85 7.99
CA TYR A 169 -7.46 -14.00 7.38
C TYR A 169 -8.48 -14.94 6.74
N ASP A 170 -8.00 -15.81 5.85
CA ASP A 170 -8.83 -16.87 5.31
C ASP A 170 -9.20 -17.88 6.41
N LYS A 171 -10.50 -18.10 6.59
CA LYS A 171 -11.06 -19.04 7.59
C LYS A 171 -11.62 -20.32 6.95
N ASN A 172 -11.48 -20.51 5.64
CA ASN A 172 -11.94 -21.70 4.95
C ASN A 172 -10.87 -22.80 5.08
N PRO A 173 -11.11 -23.90 5.82
CA PRO A 173 -10.12 -24.96 6.02
C PRO A 173 -9.75 -25.71 4.72
N LYS A 174 -10.50 -25.52 3.63
CA LYS A 174 -10.17 -26.06 2.30
C LYS A 174 -9.15 -25.21 1.53
N SER A 175 -8.91 -23.96 1.94
CA SER A 175 -7.92 -23.09 1.30
C SER A 175 -6.54 -23.32 1.91
N LEU A 176 -5.52 -23.38 1.06
CA LEU A 176 -4.12 -23.37 1.50
C LEU A 176 -3.72 -22.04 2.15
N ALA A 177 -4.55 -20.99 2.06
CA ALA A 177 -4.39 -19.74 2.79
C ALA A 177 -4.97 -19.75 4.22
N PHE A 178 -5.58 -20.86 4.66
CA PHE A 178 -6.26 -20.95 5.96
C PHE A 178 -5.36 -20.61 7.15
N ILE A 179 -5.85 -19.71 8.02
CA ILE A 179 -5.23 -19.39 9.30
C ILE A 179 -6.30 -19.53 10.39
N GLU A 180 -5.98 -20.33 11.41
CA GLU A 180 -6.86 -20.53 12.56
C GLU A 180 -7.08 -19.24 13.35
N GLU A 181 -8.28 -19.07 13.91
CA GLU A 181 -8.63 -17.88 14.67
C GLU A 181 -7.70 -17.66 15.88
N GLY A 182 -7.27 -16.41 16.09
CA GLY A 182 -6.38 -16.05 17.19
C GLY A 182 -4.88 -16.25 16.89
N ARG A 183 -4.54 -16.89 15.76
CA ARG A 183 -3.16 -16.94 15.26
C ARG A 183 -2.77 -15.61 14.58
N GLY A 184 -1.46 -15.37 14.48
CA GLY A 184 -0.87 -14.24 13.76
C GLY A 184 -0.71 -12.99 14.63
N SER A 185 0.44 -12.34 14.48
CA SER A 185 0.81 -11.13 15.23
C SER A 185 0.53 -9.83 14.47
N ALA A 186 0.34 -9.91 13.15
CA ALA A 186 0.13 -8.79 12.26
C ALA A 186 -0.60 -9.21 10.97
N TYR A 187 -1.36 -8.29 10.40
CA TYR A 187 -1.98 -8.47 9.09
C TYR A 187 -1.27 -7.59 8.06
N TYR A 188 -0.67 -8.22 7.07
CA TYR A 188 0.11 -7.58 6.03
C TYR A 188 -0.75 -7.32 4.79
N ALA A 189 -0.52 -6.20 4.13
CA ALA A 189 -1.22 -5.87 2.89
C ALA A 189 -0.57 -6.56 1.69
N GLY A 190 -1.39 -7.04 0.75
CA GLY A 190 -0.92 -7.60 -0.52
C GLY A 190 -0.32 -6.56 -1.45
N GLY A 191 -0.62 -5.28 -1.24
CA GLY A 191 -0.22 -4.17 -2.11
C GLY A 191 1.26 -3.80 -2.07
N LEU A 192 1.99 -4.10 -0.99
CA LEU A 192 3.42 -3.79 -0.86
C LEU A 192 4.13 -4.90 -0.10
N ASN A 193 4.98 -5.63 -0.80
CA ASN A 193 5.78 -6.73 -0.25
C ASN A 193 7.04 -6.96 -1.09
N GLY A 194 8.00 -7.69 -0.54
CA GLY A 194 9.26 -7.94 -1.23
C GLY A 194 10.28 -8.65 -0.34
N GLY A 195 11.53 -8.55 -0.73
CA GLY A 195 12.64 -9.08 0.06
C GLY A 195 13.93 -9.20 -0.74
N SER A 196 14.90 -9.86 -0.11
CA SER A 196 16.08 -10.38 -0.81
C SER A 196 15.64 -11.32 -1.93
N LYS A 197 16.40 -11.35 -3.02
CA LYS A 197 16.14 -12.19 -4.20
C LYS A 197 15.70 -13.60 -3.82
N ASP A 198 16.53 -14.33 -3.08
CA ASP A 198 16.30 -15.76 -2.85
C ASP A 198 15.04 -16.00 -2.00
N ALA A 199 14.84 -15.17 -0.97
CA ALA A 199 13.66 -15.25 -0.11
C ALA A 199 12.37 -14.94 -0.89
N TYR A 200 12.42 -13.93 -1.75
CA TYR A 200 11.27 -13.51 -2.52
C TYR A 200 10.95 -14.46 -3.68
N LEU A 201 11.95 -14.99 -4.39
CA LEU A 201 11.77 -16.04 -5.40
C LEU A 201 11.12 -17.30 -4.79
N LYS A 202 11.52 -17.68 -3.57
CA LYS A 202 10.87 -18.78 -2.83
C LYS A 202 9.41 -18.47 -2.47
N LEU A 203 9.13 -17.22 -2.06
CA LEU A 203 7.78 -16.76 -1.77
C LEU A 203 6.89 -16.87 -3.02
N ILE A 204 7.28 -16.24 -4.13
CA ILE A 204 6.45 -16.22 -5.34
C ILE A 204 6.18 -17.64 -5.86
N LYS A 205 7.17 -18.55 -5.81
CA LYS A 205 6.99 -19.95 -6.18
C LYS A 205 5.93 -20.62 -5.30
N THR A 206 6.07 -20.49 -3.98
CA THR A 206 5.17 -21.11 -3.02
C THR A 206 3.74 -20.59 -3.19
N LEU A 207 3.58 -19.27 -3.35
CA LEU A 207 2.25 -18.67 -3.49
C LEU A 207 1.60 -19.03 -4.82
N LYS A 208 2.37 -19.05 -5.92
CA LYS A 208 1.90 -19.54 -7.22
C LYS A 208 1.35 -20.97 -7.10
N ASP A 209 2.12 -21.89 -6.52
CA ASP A 209 1.74 -23.30 -6.45
C ASP A 209 0.53 -23.52 -5.51
N ASN A 210 0.46 -22.79 -4.39
CA ASN A 210 -0.69 -22.84 -3.48
C ASN A 210 -1.98 -22.30 -4.14
N ILE A 211 -1.88 -21.19 -4.86
CA ILE A 211 -3.03 -20.58 -5.54
C ILE A 211 -3.54 -21.51 -6.65
N GLN A 212 -2.63 -22.10 -7.43
CA GLN A 212 -3.02 -23.07 -8.45
C GLN A 212 -3.73 -24.27 -7.83
N THR A 213 -3.20 -24.80 -6.72
CA THR A 213 -3.83 -25.93 -6.01
C THR A 213 -5.22 -25.57 -5.47
N ASP A 214 -5.39 -24.37 -4.90
CA ASP A 214 -6.72 -23.90 -4.47
C ASP A 214 -7.68 -23.81 -5.67
N MET A 215 -7.24 -23.23 -6.79
CA MET A 215 -8.04 -23.11 -8.00
C MET A 215 -8.45 -24.46 -8.61
N ASP A 216 -7.52 -25.42 -8.68
CA ASP A 216 -7.78 -26.78 -9.19
C ASP A 216 -8.83 -27.51 -8.34
N ASN A 217 -8.91 -27.16 -7.05
CA ASN A 217 -9.91 -27.68 -6.11
C ASN A 217 -11.20 -26.83 -6.04
N GLY A 218 -11.35 -25.82 -6.89
CA GLY A 218 -12.50 -24.92 -6.89
C GLY A 218 -12.57 -24.00 -5.66
N VAL A 219 -11.44 -23.70 -5.04
CA VAL A 219 -11.30 -22.84 -3.87
C VAL A 219 -10.68 -21.49 -4.28
N THR A 220 -11.24 -20.41 -3.73
CA THR A 220 -10.64 -19.07 -3.83
C THR A 220 -10.57 -18.47 -2.43
N ALA A 221 -9.38 -18.06 -2.02
CA ALA A 221 -9.18 -17.44 -0.71
C ALA A 221 -9.89 -16.07 -0.62
N LEU A 222 -10.35 -15.71 0.59
CA LEU A 222 -11.19 -14.55 0.90
C LEU A 222 -10.66 -13.22 0.32
N TRP A 223 -9.36 -12.96 0.50
CA TRP A 223 -8.68 -11.79 -0.04
C TRP A 223 -7.63 -12.16 -1.08
N HIS A 224 -7.88 -13.26 -1.81
CA HIS A 224 -7.08 -13.66 -2.97
C HIS A 224 -5.57 -13.74 -2.61
N ASP A 225 -4.72 -12.97 -3.29
CA ASP A 225 -3.28 -12.90 -3.07
C ASP A 225 -2.87 -12.49 -1.65
N GLU A 226 -3.67 -11.64 -0.99
CA GLU A 226 -3.38 -11.14 0.36
C GLU A 226 -3.59 -12.21 1.44
N SER A 227 -4.55 -13.12 1.25
CA SER A 227 -4.74 -14.25 2.16
C SER A 227 -3.52 -15.19 2.12
N HIS A 228 -3.05 -15.54 0.92
CA HIS A 228 -1.91 -16.45 0.75
C HIS A 228 -0.60 -15.86 1.29
N ILE A 229 -0.32 -14.57 1.11
CA ILE A 229 0.90 -13.96 1.65
C ILE A 229 0.90 -13.91 3.18
N ASN A 230 -0.25 -13.61 3.80
CA ASN A 230 -0.38 -13.63 5.25
C ASN A 230 -0.16 -15.05 5.81
N LYS A 231 -0.66 -16.08 5.12
CA LYS A 231 -0.37 -17.47 5.49
C LYS A 231 1.13 -17.77 5.40
N TYR A 232 1.80 -17.31 4.34
CA TYR A 232 3.24 -17.51 4.19
C TYR A 232 4.05 -16.77 5.26
N PHE A 233 3.59 -15.61 5.73
CA PHE A 233 4.26 -14.81 6.75
C PHE A 233 4.03 -15.26 8.19
N LEU A 234 2.99 -16.07 8.46
CA LEU A 234 2.49 -16.37 9.81
C LEU A 234 3.55 -16.74 10.86
N ASP A 235 4.55 -17.53 10.47
CA ASP A 235 5.60 -18.06 11.37
C ASP A 235 7.00 -17.57 10.98
N LYS A 236 7.09 -16.42 10.30
CA LYS A 236 8.36 -15.84 9.84
C LYS A 236 8.62 -14.49 10.51
N GLU A 237 9.88 -14.21 10.78
CA GLU A 237 10.32 -12.90 11.22
C GLU A 237 10.36 -11.95 10.02
N ILE A 238 9.28 -11.21 9.78
CA ILE A 238 9.14 -10.29 8.64
C ILE A 238 9.60 -8.88 9.04
N LYS A 239 10.38 -8.20 8.17
CA LYS A 239 10.56 -6.74 8.26
C LYS A 239 9.20 -6.08 8.01
N ALA A 240 8.55 -5.65 9.08
CA ALA A 240 7.24 -5.00 9.01
C ALA A 240 7.39 -3.50 8.74
N LEU A 241 7.10 -3.08 7.51
CA LEU A 241 6.95 -1.66 7.21
C LEU A 241 5.68 -1.13 7.87
N SER A 242 5.78 0.05 8.49
CA SER A 242 4.60 0.70 9.07
C SER A 242 3.61 1.11 7.96
N SER A 243 2.35 1.33 8.31
CA SER A 243 1.34 1.78 7.33
C SER A 243 1.60 3.19 6.77
N MET A 244 2.66 3.89 7.18
CA MET A 244 3.15 5.10 6.50
C MET A 244 3.72 4.80 5.10
N PHE A 245 4.11 3.55 4.83
CA PHE A 245 4.49 3.07 3.50
C PHE A 245 3.29 2.57 2.68
N LEU A 246 2.07 2.74 3.19
CA LEU A 246 0.84 2.33 2.51
C LEU A 246 -0.36 3.16 2.94
N LYS A 247 -0.20 4.47 3.18
CA LYS A 247 -1.30 5.27 3.71
C LYS A 247 -2.35 5.51 2.63
N PRO A 248 -3.62 5.11 2.80
CA PRO A 248 -4.66 5.47 1.84
C PRO A 248 -4.97 6.96 1.89
N GLU A 249 -5.22 7.54 0.72
CA GLU A 249 -5.63 8.93 0.58
C GLU A 249 -6.92 9.19 1.39
N GLY A 250 -6.91 10.28 2.16
CA GLY A 250 -8.05 10.65 3.02
C GLY A 250 -8.26 9.80 4.27
N TRP A 251 -7.43 8.79 4.55
CA TRP A 251 -7.59 7.96 5.75
C TRP A 251 -6.90 8.58 6.98
N TYR A 252 -7.56 8.41 8.13
CA TYR A 252 -6.97 8.48 9.47
C TYR A 252 -6.84 7.09 10.06
N PHE A 253 -5.79 6.90 10.85
CA PHE A 253 -5.52 5.65 11.51
C PHE A 253 -6.24 5.57 12.85
N ASN A 254 -6.59 4.35 13.26
CA ASN A 254 -7.11 4.14 14.60
C ASN A 254 -6.07 4.54 15.64
N ILE A 255 -6.53 4.94 16.82
CA ILE A 255 -5.66 5.29 17.94
C ILE A 255 -5.83 4.26 19.06
N ASP A 256 -4.88 4.22 19.99
CA ASP A 256 -5.06 3.44 21.21
C ASP A 256 -6.29 3.92 22.00
N LYS A 257 -7.05 2.99 22.57
CA LYS A 257 -8.21 3.33 23.41
C LYS A 257 -7.79 4.08 24.67
N ALA A 258 -6.53 3.94 25.10
CA ALA A 258 -5.97 4.67 26.23
C ALA A 258 -6.02 6.20 26.08
N PHE A 259 -6.26 6.74 24.88
CA PHE A 259 -6.49 8.17 24.68
C PHE A 259 -7.91 8.64 25.06
N VAL A 260 -8.84 7.73 25.32
CA VAL A 260 -10.28 8.03 25.44
C VAL A 260 -10.80 7.69 26.82
N MET A 261 -11.50 8.63 27.45
CA MET A 261 -12.16 8.41 28.73
C MET A 261 -13.41 7.53 28.57
N ASP A 262 -13.54 6.52 29.41
CA ASP A 262 -14.75 5.70 29.51
C ASP A 262 -15.86 6.40 30.31
N GLU A 263 -17.03 5.76 30.42
CA GLU A 263 -18.19 6.36 31.10
C GLU A 263 -17.97 6.53 32.62
N GLU A 264 -17.19 5.66 33.25
CA GLU A 264 -16.87 5.80 34.68
C GLU A 264 -16.01 7.05 34.93
N CYS A 265 -14.99 7.27 34.09
CA CYS A 265 -14.17 8.48 34.12
C CYS A 265 -15.01 9.74 33.89
N MET A 266 -16.09 9.65 33.10
CA MET A 266 -16.97 10.79 32.85
C MET A 266 -17.83 11.14 34.08
N GLN A 267 -18.23 10.16 34.88
CA GLN A 267 -19.12 10.34 36.03
C GLN A 267 -18.37 10.66 37.34
N ASP A 268 -17.11 10.26 37.46
CA ASP A 268 -16.31 10.41 38.69
C ASP A 268 -15.14 11.40 38.50
N GLY A 269 -15.08 12.43 39.34
CA GLY A 269 -14.02 13.46 39.28
C GLY A 269 -12.62 12.94 39.63
N LEU A 270 -12.51 11.99 40.57
CA LEU A 270 -11.24 11.42 41.00
C LEU A 270 -10.65 10.50 39.92
N LYS A 271 -11.46 9.59 39.38
CA LYS A 271 -11.05 8.69 38.28
C LYS A 271 -10.58 9.48 37.05
N ARG A 272 -11.27 10.58 36.74
CA ARG A 272 -10.90 11.49 35.65
C ARG A 272 -9.53 12.14 35.85
N LYS A 273 -9.25 12.61 37.06
CA LYS A 273 -7.97 13.21 37.41
C LYS A 273 -6.84 12.18 37.27
N GLU A 274 -7.05 10.98 37.82
CA GLU A 274 -6.11 9.87 37.71
C GLU A 274 -5.84 9.47 36.26
N PHE A 275 -6.90 9.32 35.45
CA PHE A 275 -6.80 9.03 34.02
C PHE A 275 -5.93 10.08 33.30
N THR A 276 -6.20 11.36 33.57
CA THR A 276 -5.48 12.49 32.95
C THR A 276 -4.00 12.46 33.30
N GLU A 277 -3.67 12.29 34.58
CA GLU A 277 -2.29 12.21 35.06
C GLU A 277 -1.55 11.01 34.46
N ASN A 278 -2.21 9.84 34.44
CA ASN A 278 -1.67 8.61 33.86
C ASN A 278 -1.39 8.76 32.37
N LEU A 279 -2.35 9.27 31.59
CA LEU A 279 -2.19 9.48 30.16
C LEU A 279 -1.07 10.48 29.87
N CYS A 280 -1.01 11.60 30.60
CA CYS A 280 0.08 12.58 30.47
C CYS A 280 1.45 11.99 30.79
N SER A 281 1.54 11.05 31.73
CA SER A 281 2.82 10.39 32.06
C SER A 281 3.31 9.43 30.96
N LYS A 282 2.40 8.91 30.12
CA LYS A 282 2.70 7.90 29.09
C LYS A 282 2.81 8.49 27.68
N ALA A 283 1.97 9.47 27.33
CA ALA A 283 1.94 10.11 26.03
C ALA A 283 2.91 11.29 25.95
N THR A 284 4.17 11.06 26.32
CA THR A 284 5.19 12.11 26.56
C THR A 284 5.60 12.89 25.32
N LEU A 285 5.33 12.36 24.11
CA LEU A 285 5.58 13.08 22.86
C LEU A 285 4.54 14.15 22.55
N ILE A 286 3.38 14.14 23.24
CA ILE A 286 2.36 15.17 23.12
C ILE A 286 2.55 16.19 24.24
N PRO A 287 2.67 17.51 23.95
CA PRO A 287 2.74 18.54 24.96
C PRO A 287 1.61 18.40 25.98
N ARG A 288 1.98 18.38 27.27
CA ARG A 288 1.04 18.12 28.36
C ARG A 288 -0.15 19.09 28.34
N ASP A 289 0.09 20.37 28.07
CA ASP A 289 -0.95 21.39 28.02
C ASP A 289 -1.92 21.16 26.85
N LEU A 290 -1.42 20.72 25.70
CA LEU A 290 -2.26 20.33 24.56
C LEU A 290 -3.11 19.11 24.90
N LEU A 291 -2.50 18.08 25.47
CA LEU A 291 -3.19 16.84 25.84
C LEU A 291 -4.32 17.11 26.84
N ILE A 292 -4.07 17.95 27.86
CA ILE A 292 -5.09 18.38 28.82
C ILE A 292 -6.25 19.09 28.11
N LYS A 293 -5.97 20.05 27.21
CA LYS A 293 -7.02 20.75 26.44
C LYS A 293 -7.87 19.79 25.59
N LEU A 294 -7.24 18.78 25.00
CA LEU A 294 -7.95 17.75 24.23
C LEU A 294 -8.84 16.91 25.14
N LEU A 295 -8.33 16.49 26.30
CA LEU A 295 -9.08 15.73 27.31
C LEU A 295 -10.28 16.53 27.84
N GLU A 296 -10.10 17.82 28.12
CA GLU A 296 -11.19 18.70 28.53
C GLU A 296 -12.28 18.83 27.45
N LYS A 297 -11.86 18.91 26.18
CA LYS A 297 -12.82 18.96 25.07
C LYS A 297 -13.60 17.65 24.90
N GLN A 298 -13.08 16.50 25.37
CA GLN A 298 -13.83 15.25 25.37
C GLN A 298 -15.13 15.34 26.19
N TYR A 299 -15.21 16.25 27.17
CA TYR A 299 -16.38 16.40 28.05
C TYR A 299 -17.65 16.85 27.30
N GLY A 300 -17.50 17.51 26.16
CA GLY A 300 -18.62 17.95 25.34
C GLY A 300 -19.34 16.84 24.59
N PHE A 301 -18.83 15.60 24.60
CA PHE A 301 -19.36 14.50 23.80
C PHE A 301 -20.15 13.49 24.64
N LYS A 302 -21.34 13.14 24.15
CA LYS A 302 -22.37 12.38 24.88
C LYS A 302 -22.06 10.89 25.08
N ASN A 303 -21.21 10.29 24.26
CA ASN A 303 -20.91 8.86 24.30
C ASN A 303 -19.47 8.56 23.92
N TYR A 304 -19.00 7.37 24.29
CA TYR A 304 -17.64 6.88 24.00
C TYR A 304 -17.25 7.00 22.54
N GLU A 305 -18.12 6.61 21.60
CA GLU A 305 -17.81 6.65 20.17
C GLU A 305 -17.51 8.07 19.69
N SER A 306 -18.29 9.05 20.12
CA SER A 306 -18.07 10.47 19.79
C SER A 306 -16.74 10.98 20.36
N ARG A 307 -16.38 10.58 21.59
CA ARG A 307 -15.08 10.90 22.20
C ARG A 307 -13.93 10.25 21.44
N TYR A 308 -14.09 8.98 21.05
CA TYR A 308 -13.09 8.25 20.27
C TYR A 308 -12.87 8.87 18.89
N HIS A 309 -13.94 9.22 18.17
CA HIS A 309 -13.82 9.90 16.87
C HIS A 309 -13.11 11.25 16.99
N PHE A 310 -13.49 12.08 17.97
CA PHE A 310 -12.82 13.35 18.22
C PHE A 310 -11.33 13.16 18.53
N MET A 311 -10.98 12.25 19.43
CA MET A 311 -9.58 12.01 19.78
C MET A 311 -8.80 11.41 18.62
N LYS A 312 -9.40 10.51 17.84
CA LYS A 312 -8.78 9.95 16.66
C LYS A 312 -8.38 11.06 15.70
N ASP A 313 -9.29 11.97 15.38
CA ASP A 313 -9.01 13.06 14.45
C ASP A 313 -7.92 13.98 15.02
N ALA A 314 -8.04 14.39 16.30
CA ALA A 314 -7.06 15.27 16.95
C ALA A 314 -5.65 14.67 17.01
N ILE A 315 -5.52 13.37 17.32
CA ILE A 315 -4.22 12.69 17.41
C ILE A 315 -3.63 12.46 16.02
N ASN A 316 -4.44 12.12 15.01
CA ASN A 316 -3.94 11.99 13.62
C ASN A 316 -3.47 13.34 13.07
N ASP A 317 -4.17 14.42 13.38
CA ASP A 317 -3.76 15.79 13.01
C ASP A 317 -2.48 16.21 13.74
N TYR A 318 -2.37 15.91 15.05
CA TYR A 318 -1.16 16.18 15.83
C TYR A 318 0.05 15.40 15.32
N PHE A 319 -0.14 14.11 15.02
CA PHE A 319 0.90 13.27 14.43
C PHE A 319 1.31 13.76 13.03
N ASP A 320 0.50 14.59 12.37
CA ASP A 320 0.75 15.11 11.02
C ASP A 320 1.06 13.98 10.04
N LEU A 321 0.04 13.19 9.73
CA LEU A 321 0.20 12.06 8.82
C LEU A 321 0.75 12.47 7.46
N GLU A 322 0.47 13.69 6.99
CA GLU A 322 1.00 14.16 5.70
C GLU A 322 2.52 14.23 5.73
N LYS A 323 3.11 14.74 6.82
CA LYS A 323 4.55 14.77 7.03
C LYS A 323 5.19 13.41 7.32
N HIS A 324 4.43 12.41 7.76
CA HIS A 324 4.98 11.09 8.05
C HIS A 324 4.73 10.06 6.93
N THR A 325 3.83 10.36 5.99
CA THR A 325 3.50 9.46 4.89
C THR A 325 4.69 9.34 3.92
N LYS A 326 5.28 8.16 3.86
CA LYS A 326 6.34 7.80 2.90
C LYS A 326 5.76 7.43 1.54
N ILE A 327 4.72 6.60 1.52
CA ILE A 327 4.03 6.18 0.31
C ILE A 327 2.53 6.36 0.50
N LEU A 328 1.93 7.10 -0.43
CA LEU A 328 0.50 7.35 -0.49
C LEU A 328 -0.15 6.35 -1.46
N LEU A 329 -1.20 5.68 -0.99
CA LEU A 329 -2.08 4.86 -1.81
C LEU A 329 -3.23 5.73 -2.30
N LEU A 330 -3.18 6.12 -3.57
CA LEU A 330 -4.14 7.03 -4.21
C LEU A 330 -5.54 6.44 -4.22
N ASP A 331 -6.55 7.28 -4.00
CA ASP A 331 -7.94 6.82 -4.04
C ASP A 331 -8.38 6.50 -5.48
N LYS A 332 -8.60 5.21 -5.77
CA LYS A 332 -9.10 4.73 -7.06
C LYS A 332 -10.53 5.21 -7.34
N ALA A 333 -11.31 5.59 -6.32
CA ALA A 333 -12.62 6.20 -6.48
C ALA A 333 -12.55 7.66 -6.97
N ASN A 334 -11.38 8.29 -6.90
CA ASN A 334 -11.21 9.69 -7.28
C ASN A 334 -11.59 9.92 -8.77
N PRO A 335 -12.46 10.89 -9.07
CA PRO A 335 -12.89 11.21 -10.43
C PRO A 335 -11.75 11.51 -11.42
N LYS A 336 -10.56 11.93 -10.94
CA LYS A 336 -9.34 12.07 -11.76
C LYS A 336 -9.05 10.78 -12.56
N TYR A 337 -9.18 9.64 -11.88
CA TYR A 337 -8.92 8.31 -12.44
C TYR A 337 -10.18 7.68 -13.04
N GLY A 338 -11.36 8.22 -12.72
CA GLY A 338 -12.64 7.81 -13.29
C GLY A 338 -13.47 6.88 -12.41
N GLY A 339 -12.99 6.55 -11.22
CA GLY A 339 -13.66 5.67 -10.26
C GLY A 339 -13.32 4.19 -10.41
N HIS A 340 -13.55 3.40 -9.35
CA HIS A 340 -13.23 1.97 -9.31
C HIS A 340 -13.81 1.17 -10.49
N ALA A 341 -15.12 1.31 -10.73
CA ALA A 341 -15.80 0.59 -11.81
C ALA A 341 -15.26 0.95 -13.20
N TYR A 342 -14.85 2.21 -13.40
CA TYR A 342 -14.18 2.61 -14.63
C TYR A 342 -12.80 1.94 -14.74
N LEU A 343 -11.98 2.00 -13.70
CA LEU A 343 -10.64 1.39 -13.73
C LEU A 343 -10.70 -0.13 -13.98
N ARG A 344 -11.69 -0.81 -13.40
CA ARG A 344 -11.98 -2.22 -13.64
C ARG A 344 -12.62 -2.53 -14.99
N GLY A 345 -12.94 -1.53 -15.80
CA GLY A 345 -13.60 -1.71 -17.10
C GLY A 345 -15.08 -2.07 -17.03
N GLU A 346 -15.68 -2.12 -15.84
CA GLU A 346 -17.11 -2.37 -15.62
C GLU A 346 -17.98 -1.20 -16.15
N LYS A 347 -17.46 0.03 -16.15
CA LYS A 347 -18.10 1.21 -16.75
C LYS A 347 -17.32 1.72 -17.95
N ARG A 348 -18.01 2.10 -19.03
CA ARG A 348 -17.38 2.67 -20.24
C ARG A 348 -16.81 4.07 -20.02
N PHE A 349 -17.50 4.90 -19.23
CA PHE A 349 -17.16 6.31 -19.01
C PHE A 349 -16.69 6.57 -17.57
N LYS A 350 -15.80 7.55 -17.41
CA LYS A 350 -15.34 8.00 -16.09
C LYS A 350 -16.54 8.52 -15.28
N SER A 351 -16.54 8.28 -13.97
CA SER A 351 -17.43 8.99 -13.05
C SER A 351 -17.02 10.47 -13.02
N ILE A 352 -17.73 11.33 -13.75
CA ILE A 352 -17.53 12.77 -13.71
C ILE A 352 -18.50 13.30 -12.64
N SER A 353 -18.04 13.54 -11.42
CA SER A 353 -18.83 14.37 -10.50
C SER A 353 -18.72 15.83 -10.96
N ILE A 354 -19.87 16.51 -11.08
CA ILE A 354 -19.94 17.93 -11.41
C ILE A 354 -19.12 18.74 -10.39
N GLU A 355 -19.13 18.35 -9.13
CA GLU A 355 -18.33 18.96 -8.05
C GLU A 355 -16.81 18.90 -8.30
N TYR A 356 -16.27 17.81 -8.84
CA TYR A 356 -14.84 17.70 -9.12
C TYR A 356 -14.39 18.67 -10.23
N ARG A 357 -15.24 18.88 -11.25
CA ARG A 357 -15.01 19.92 -12.28
C ARG A 357 -15.01 21.32 -11.67
N PHE A 358 -15.93 21.63 -10.75
CA PHE A 358 -15.95 22.94 -10.10
C PHE A 358 -14.76 23.16 -9.15
N LYS A 359 -14.33 22.12 -8.41
CA LYS A 359 -13.20 22.21 -7.48
C LYS A 359 -11.87 22.41 -8.22
N SER A 360 -11.65 21.70 -9.33
CA SER A 360 -10.46 21.88 -10.18
C SER A 360 -10.40 23.27 -10.84
N ILE A 361 -11.53 23.81 -11.29
CA ILE A 361 -11.63 25.19 -11.81
C ILE A 361 -11.32 26.23 -10.73
N LYS A 362 -11.81 26.05 -9.49
CA LYS A 362 -11.49 26.95 -8.37
C LYS A 362 -9.99 26.92 -8.02
N THR A 363 -9.37 25.74 -8.00
CA THR A 363 -7.93 25.60 -7.75
C THR A 363 -7.10 26.27 -8.85
N LEU A 364 -7.47 26.09 -10.12
CA LEU A 364 -6.81 26.75 -11.25
C LEU A 364 -6.92 28.29 -11.18
N LYS A 365 -8.10 28.81 -10.81
CA LYS A 365 -8.29 30.26 -10.59
C LYS A 365 -7.41 30.80 -9.46
N LYS A 366 -7.21 30.03 -8.38
CA LYS A 366 -6.36 30.40 -7.24
C LYS A 366 -4.87 30.38 -7.57
N ILE A 367 -4.44 29.42 -8.40
CA ILE A 367 -3.06 29.37 -8.92
C ILE A 367 -2.81 30.55 -9.87
N ALA A 368 -3.72 30.82 -10.80
CA ALA A 368 -3.61 31.94 -11.73
C ALA A 368 -3.57 33.29 -11.01
N SER A 369 -4.36 33.49 -9.96
CA SER A 369 -4.32 34.72 -9.16
C SER A 369 -2.99 34.87 -8.40
N SER A 370 -2.45 33.78 -7.87
CA SER A 370 -1.15 33.79 -7.17
C SER A 370 0.03 34.06 -8.11
N ILE A 371 0.00 33.54 -9.35
CA ILE A 371 1.00 33.84 -10.40
C ILE A 371 0.89 35.31 -10.81
N LYS A 372 -0.32 35.83 -11.02
CA LYS A 372 -0.56 37.23 -11.39
C LYS A 372 -0.07 38.18 -10.29
N ALA A 373 -0.25 37.82 -9.01
CA ALA A 373 0.27 38.59 -7.88
C ALA A 373 1.81 38.59 -7.82
N LYS A 374 2.47 37.43 -8.06
CA LYS A 374 3.95 37.35 -8.12
C LYS A 374 4.51 38.16 -9.29
N LEU A 375 3.91 38.10 -10.47
CA LEU A 375 4.33 38.89 -11.64
C LEU A 375 4.16 40.40 -11.42
N LYS A 376 3.12 40.83 -10.70
CA LYS A 376 2.91 42.25 -10.36
C LYS A 376 3.97 42.76 -9.39
N ARG A 377 4.40 41.91 -8.45
CA ARG A 377 5.47 42.19 -7.47
C ARG A 377 6.87 42.24 -8.11
N PHE A 378 7.10 41.44 -9.16
CA PHE A 378 8.32 41.51 -9.98
C PHE A 378 8.39 42.78 -10.85
N LYS A 379 7.24 43.27 -11.34
CA LYS A 379 7.19 44.53 -12.11
C LYS A 379 7.33 45.79 -11.25
N SER A 380 7.08 45.71 -9.94
CA SER A 380 7.27 46.84 -9.02
C SER A 380 8.69 46.92 -8.42
N LEU A 381 9.58 46.01 -8.81
CA LEU A 381 10.99 45.94 -8.37
C LEU A 381 11.96 46.29 -9.53
N ARG A 382 11.45 46.86 -10.61
CA ARG A 382 12.22 47.41 -11.74
C ARG A 382 12.01 48.90 -11.85
#